data_AF-A0A0X3PYA9-F1
#
_entry.id   AF-A0A0X3PYA9-F1
#
_cell.length_a   1.000
_cell.length_b   1.000
_cell.length_c   1.000
_cell.angle_alpha   90.00
_cell.angle_beta   90.00
_cell.angle_gamma   90.00
#
_symmetry.space_group_name_H-M   'P 1'
#
loop_
_entity.id
_entity.type
_entity.pdbx_description
1 polymer ?
#
loop_
_entity_poly.entity_id
_entity_poly.type
_entity_poly.pdbx_seq_one_letter_code
_entity_poly.pdbx_strand_id
1 'polypeptide(L)'
;MRISLLSLPLTCLSIGLCITSLVLPYWNCGQFFTTCLFTIVHIIIVALICGGLAIITLVFIIDLCNTCRDSCVPGQICATYRLIFNIIGSAALMSGTLLYAGMFVKSWS
;
A
#
# COMPACT_ATOMS: atom_id res chain seq x y z
N MET A 1 -13.78 -13.37 15.53
CA MET A 1 -14.74 -12.91 14.49
C MET A 1 -14.97 -11.39 14.45
N ARG A 2 -14.83 -10.60 15.53
CA ARG A 2 -15.10 -9.14 15.49
C ARG A 2 -14.01 -8.26 14.83
N ILE A 3 -12.76 -8.72 14.76
CA ILE A 3 -11.63 -7.90 14.27
C ILE A 3 -11.67 -7.76 12.73
N SER A 4 -12.13 -8.79 12.00
CA SER A 4 -12.23 -8.76 10.53
C SER A 4 -13.27 -7.77 9.98
N LEU A 5 -14.35 -7.50 10.73
CA LEU A 5 -15.42 -6.60 10.25
C LEU A 5 -14.98 -5.14 10.13
N LEU A 6 -14.01 -4.70 10.95
CA LEU A 6 -13.42 -3.36 10.83
C LEU A 6 -12.20 -3.33 9.89
N SER A 7 -11.43 -4.42 9.80
CA SER A 7 -10.22 -4.42 8.95
C SER A 7 -10.57 -4.36 7.47
N LEU A 8 -11.64 -5.02 7.02
CA LEU A 8 -12.10 -4.99 5.63
C LEU A 8 -12.39 -3.56 5.11
N PRO A 9 -13.29 -2.78 5.73
CA PRO A 9 -13.56 -1.42 5.26
C PRO A 9 -12.35 -0.51 5.40
N LEU A 10 -11.54 -0.64 6.46
CA LEU A 10 -10.32 0.17 6.64
C LEU A 10 -9.28 -0.10 5.54
N THR A 11 -9.05 -1.37 5.20
CA THR A 11 -8.08 -1.74 4.16
C THR A 11 -8.58 -1.33 2.79
N CYS A 12 -9.87 -1.47 2.50
CA CYS A 12 -10.49 -0.99 1.27
C CYS A 12 -10.33 0.54 1.13
N LEU A 13 -10.62 1.28 2.19
CA LEU A 13 -10.48 2.73 2.22
C LEU A 13 -9.02 3.15 2.06
N SER A 14 -8.08 2.47 2.75
CA SER A 14 -6.64 2.69 2.62
C SER A 14 -6.16 2.51 1.18
N ILE A 15 -6.52 1.41 0.52
CA ILE A 15 -6.18 1.15 -0.89
C ILE A 15 -6.73 2.26 -1.78
N GLY A 16 -7.99 2.66 -1.56
CA GLY A 16 -8.61 3.77 -2.29
C GLY A 16 -7.83 5.08 -2.14
N LEU A 17 -7.44 5.45 -0.92
CA LEU A 17 -6.62 6.64 -0.65
C LEU A 17 -5.23 6.57 -1.28
N CYS A 18 -4.60 5.39 -1.30
CA CYS A 18 -3.31 5.21 -1.96
C CYS A 18 -3.42 5.36 -3.47
N ILE A 19 -4.48 4.82 -4.08
CA ILE A 19 -4.74 4.97 -5.52
C ILE A 19 -5.01 6.44 -5.87
N THR A 20 -5.87 7.13 -5.11
CA THR A 20 -6.13 8.55 -5.35
C THR A 20 -4.85 9.37 -5.21
N SER A 21 -4.02 9.10 -4.19
CA SER A 21 -2.69 9.72 -4.03
C SER A 21 -1.81 9.56 -5.27
N LEU A 22 -1.81 8.39 -5.91
CA LEU A 22 -1.07 8.14 -7.15
C LEU A 22 -1.59 8.93 -8.36
N VAL A 23 -2.90 9.09 -8.47
CA VAL A 23 -3.56 9.73 -9.62
C VAL A 23 -3.54 11.26 -9.51
N LEU A 24 -3.52 11.79 -8.28
CA LEU A 24 -3.54 13.22 -8.01
C LEU A 24 -2.34 13.94 -8.66
N PRO A 25 -2.55 15.04 -9.40
CA PRO A 25 -1.47 15.73 -10.10
C PRO A 25 -0.67 16.71 -9.22
N TYR A 26 -0.74 16.59 -7.90
CA TYR A 26 -0.10 17.53 -6.95
C TYR A 26 1.34 17.16 -6.57
N TRP A 27 1.90 16.11 -7.18
CA TRP A 27 3.32 15.81 -7.02
C TRP A 27 4.14 16.93 -7.65
N ASN A 28 5.38 17.14 -7.20
CA ASN A 28 6.23 18.27 -7.60
C ASN A 28 6.53 18.29 -9.11
N CYS A 29 6.18 17.21 -9.81
CA CYS A 29 6.30 17.04 -11.24
C CYS A 29 4.96 17.06 -11.99
N GLY A 30 3.83 17.33 -11.34
CA GLY A 30 2.49 17.33 -11.95
C GLY A 30 1.88 15.94 -12.14
N GLN A 31 2.66 14.88 -12.34
CA GLN A 31 2.17 13.50 -12.28
C GLN A 31 3.26 12.55 -11.81
N PHE A 32 2.86 11.47 -11.13
CA PHE A 32 3.81 10.51 -10.55
C PHE A 32 4.54 9.67 -11.61
N PHE A 33 3.94 9.44 -12.78
CA PHE A 33 4.44 8.51 -13.79
C PHE A 33 4.98 9.15 -15.08
N THR A 34 4.74 10.43 -15.37
CA THR A 34 4.96 10.94 -16.75
C THR A 34 6.14 11.90 -16.90
N THR A 35 6.45 12.71 -15.89
CA THR A 35 7.35 13.87 -16.03
C THR A 35 8.67 13.75 -15.28
N CYS A 36 8.77 12.89 -14.27
CA CYS A 36 9.97 12.77 -13.40
C CYS A 36 10.57 11.37 -13.26
N LEU A 37 10.13 10.39 -14.07
CA LEU A 37 10.70 9.03 -14.06
C LEU A 37 12.16 8.94 -14.53
N PHE A 38 12.80 10.05 -14.93
CA PHE A 38 14.15 10.03 -15.48
C PHE A 38 15.27 9.83 -14.45
N THR A 39 14.99 9.93 -13.15
CA THR A 39 15.99 9.69 -12.09
C THR A 39 15.80 8.31 -11.45
N ILE A 40 16.89 7.57 -11.28
CA ILE A 40 16.92 6.24 -10.62
C ILE A 40 16.17 6.25 -9.27
N VAL A 41 16.29 7.34 -8.50
CA VAL A 41 15.61 7.53 -7.22
C VAL A 41 14.07 7.49 -7.35
N HIS A 42 13.51 8.14 -8.38
CA HIS A 42 12.06 8.12 -8.61
C HIS A 42 11.57 6.71 -8.98
N ILE A 43 12.33 5.96 -9.77
CA ILE A 43 11.99 4.58 -10.13
C ILE A 43 11.93 3.69 -8.87
N ILE A 44 12.87 3.85 -7.95
CA ILE A 44 12.89 3.11 -6.67
C ILE A 44 11.65 3.45 -5.84
N ILE A 45 11.30 4.74 -5.73
CA ILE A 45 10.12 5.20 -4.99
C ILE A 45 8.84 4.61 -5.60
N VAL A 46 8.70 4.67 -6.92
CA VAL A 46 7.54 4.12 -7.64
C VAL A 46 7.46 2.61 -7.45
N ALA A 47 8.58 1.89 -7.54
CA ALA A 47 8.64 0.45 -7.31
C ALA A 47 8.23 0.09 -5.86
N LEU A 48 8.67 0.86 -4.87
CA LEU A 48 8.29 0.66 -3.47
C LEU A 48 6.79 0.86 -3.25
N ILE A 49 6.23 1.93 -3.82
CA ILE A 49 4.82 2.27 -3.62
C ILE A 49 3.91 1.31 -4.40
N CYS A 50 4.18 1.06 -5.68
CA CYS A 50 3.42 0.08 -6.47
C CYS A 50 3.56 -1.34 -5.91
N GLY A 51 4.76 -1.73 -5.47
CA GLY A 51 5.00 -3.03 -4.86
C GLY A 51 4.25 -3.20 -3.53
N GLY A 52 4.30 -2.20 -2.66
CA GLY A 52 3.55 -2.19 -1.40
C GLY A 52 2.03 -2.25 -1.63
N LEU A 53 1.52 -1.50 -2.61
CA LEU A 53 0.12 -1.51 -3.01
C LEU A 53 -0.32 -2.89 -3.51
N ALA A 54 0.48 -3.52 -4.39
CA ALA A 54 0.20 -4.85 -4.91
C ALA A 54 0.12 -5.90 -3.78
N ILE A 55 1.04 -5.85 -2.81
CA ILE A 55 1.03 -6.76 -1.66
C ILE A 55 -0.23 -6.56 -0.81
N ILE A 56 -0.60 -5.32 -0.50
CA ILE A 56 -1.80 -5.03 0.32
C ILE A 56 -3.08 -5.43 -0.41
N THR A 57 -3.18 -5.21 -1.72
CA THR A 57 -4.34 -5.66 -2.51
C THR A 57 -4.48 -7.19 -2.53
N LEU A 58 -3.37 -7.93 -2.62
CA LEU A 58 -3.40 -9.39 -2.51
C LEU A 58 -3.90 -9.84 -1.13
N VAL A 59 -3.43 -9.22 -0.05
CA VAL A 59 -3.91 -9.52 1.32
C VAL A 59 -5.41 -9.22 1.46
N PHE A 60 -5.89 -8.13 0.85
CA PHE A 60 -7.31 -7.77 0.84
C PHE A 60 -8.19 -8.82 0.14
N ILE A 61 -7.76 -9.31 -1.04
CA ILE A 61 -8.47 -10.38 -1.77
C ILE A 61 -8.53 -11.65 -0.93
N ILE A 62 -7.43 -12.00 -0.26
CA ILE A 62 -7.32 -13.15 0.63
C ILE A 62 -8.25 -13.00 1.86
N ASP A 63 -8.49 -11.77 2.35
CA ASP A 63 -9.43 -11.47 3.42
C ASP A 63 -10.90 -11.58 2.97
N LEU A 64 -11.20 -11.15 1.76
CA LEU A 64 -12.51 -11.35 1.11
C LEU A 64 -12.84 -12.85 0.99
N CYS A 65 -11.90 -13.63 0.44
CA CYS A 65 -12.10 -15.06 0.22
C CYS A 65 -12.37 -15.82 1.54
N ASN A 66 -11.67 -15.45 2.62
CA ASN A 66 -11.90 -16.06 3.93
C ASN A 66 -13.25 -15.66 4.54
N THR A 67 -13.70 -14.43 4.32
CA THR A 67 -15.00 -13.97 4.81
C THR A 67 -16.15 -14.65 4.07
N CYS A 68 -15.96 -15.00 2.80
CA CYS A 68 -16.96 -15.71 1.99
C CYS A 68 -16.92 -17.24 2.12
N ARG A 69 -15.84 -17.83 2.67
CA ARG A 69 -15.70 -19.29 2.89
C ARG A 69 -15.00 -19.61 4.20
N ASP A 70 -15.77 -20.04 5.21
CA ASP A 70 -15.27 -20.49 6.52
C ASP A 70 -14.34 -21.71 6.46
N SER A 71 -14.34 -22.48 5.36
CA SER A 71 -13.60 -23.74 5.25
C SER A 71 -12.22 -23.63 4.61
N CYS A 72 -11.75 -22.43 4.26
CA CYS A 72 -10.62 -22.32 3.32
C CYS A 72 -9.24 -22.67 3.91
N VAL A 73 -8.93 -22.37 5.19
CA VAL A 73 -7.61 -22.68 5.80
C VAL A 73 -7.68 -22.68 7.36
N PRO A 74 -7.05 -23.64 8.08
CA PRO A 74 -6.97 -23.62 9.56
C PRO A 74 -6.35 -22.32 10.10
N GLY A 75 -7.08 -21.67 11.02
CA GLY A 75 -7.14 -20.22 11.14
C GLY A 75 -5.96 -19.47 11.79
N GLN A 76 -5.01 -20.14 12.43
CA GLN A 76 -4.00 -19.43 13.25
C GLN A 76 -2.70 -19.11 12.51
N ILE A 77 -2.18 -20.08 11.76
CA ILE A 77 -1.03 -19.89 10.86
C ILE A 77 -1.42 -18.92 9.74
N CYS A 78 -2.72 -18.98 9.37
CA CYS A 78 -3.30 -18.18 8.32
C CYS A 78 -3.37 -16.69 8.67
N ALA A 79 -3.72 -16.37 9.92
CA ALA A 79 -3.76 -15.00 10.41
C ALA A 79 -2.36 -14.38 10.53
N THR A 80 -1.37 -15.15 10.97
CA THR A 80 0.01 -14.65 11.16
C THR A 80 0.66 -14.25 9.84
N TYR A 81 0.55 -15.07 8.78
CA TYR A 81 1.14 -14.69 7.49
C TYR A 81 0.51 -13.41 6.93
N ARG A 82 -0.82 -13.27 7.05
CA ARG A 82 -1.55 -12.07 6.57
C ARG A 82 -1.06 -10.82 7.27
N LEU A 83 -0.87 -10.91 8.58
CA LEU A 83 -0.41 -9.80 9.40
C LEU A 83 1.02 -9.39 9.02
N ILE A 84 1.91 -10.37 8.78
CA ILE A 84 3.28 -10.11 8.32
C ILE A 84 3.29 -9.43 6.94
N PHE A 85 2.53 -9.95 5.97
CA PHE A 85 2.45 -9.35 4.64
C PHE A 85 1.87 -7.94 4.67
N ASN A 86 0.88 -7.68 5.52
CA ASN A 86 0.30 -6.36 5.67
C ASN A 86 1.29 -5.37 6.30
N ILE A 87 2.06 -5.80 7.31
CA ILE A 87 3.13 -4.99 7.91
C ILE A 87 4.21 -4.67 6.87
N ILE A 88 4.65 -5.66 6.08
CA ILE A 88 5.66 -5.45 5.03
C ILE A 88 5.14 -4.48 3.95
N GLY A 89 3.91 -4.68 3.47
CA GLY A 89 3.31 -3.81 2.46
C GLY A 89 3.15 -2.37 2.94
N SER A 90 2.67 -2.18 4.18
CA SER A 90 2.54 -0.85 4.78
C SER A 90 3.89 -0.18 5.07
N ALA A 91 4.89 -0.93 5.51
CA ALA A 91 6.25 -0.42 5.67
C ALA A 91 6.86 0.01 4.33
N ALA A 92 6.61 -0.72 3.25
CA ALA A 92 7.03 -0.36 1.90
C ALA A 92 6.35 0.92 1.40
N LEU A 93 5.03 1.06 1.60
CA LEU A 93 4.30 2.29 1.28
C LEU A 93 4.82 3.49 2.08
N MET A 94 5.04 3.31 3.38
CA MET A 94 5.48 4.38 4.26
C MET A 94 6.90 4.83 3.92
N SER A 95 7.83 3.90 3.70
CA SER A 95 9.19 4.22 3.28
C SER A 95 9.25 4.89 1.91
N GLY A 96 8.45 4.45 0.94
CA GLY A 96 8.36 5.09 -0.38
C GLY A 96 7.87 6.54 -0.28
N THR A 97 6.85 6.78 0.55
CA THR A 97 6.29 8.12 0.77
C THR A 97 7.26 9.03 1.54
N LEU A 98 7.96 8.50 2.55
CA LEU A 98 8.99 9.24 3.31
C LEU A 98 10.19 9.61 2.45
N LEU A 99 10.66 8.68 1.62
CA LEU A 99 11.76 8.93 0.68
C LEU A 99 11.39 10.05 -0.30
N TYR A 100 10.16 10.03 -0.81
CA TYR A 100 9.67 11.11 -1.65
C TYR A 100 9.63 12.45 -0.90
N ALA A 101 9.07 12.47 0.31
CA ALA A 101 8.99 13.69 1.11
C ALA A 101 10.38 14.27 1.43
N GLY A 102 11.32 13.44 1.88
CA GLY A 102 12.67 13.88 2.25
C GLY A 102 13.49 14.43 1.07
N MET A 103 13.25 13.92 -0.14
CA MET A 103 14.03 14.31 -1.33
C MET A 103 13.41 15.49 -2.08
N PHE A 104 12.08 15.59 -2.13
CA PHE A 104 11.37 16.52 -3.03
C PHE A 104 10.58 17.61 -2.31
N VAL A 105 10.22 17.42 -1.04
CA VAL A 105 9.54 18.46 -0.26
C VAL A 105 10.60 19.33 0.40
N LYS A 106 11.02 20.38 -0.31
CA LYS A 106 11.93 21.42 0.19
C LYS A 106 11.25 22.40 1.16
N SER A 107 10.48 21.92 2.13
CA SER A 107 9.77 22.77 3.11
C SER A 107 10.48 22.87 4.47
N TRP A 108 11.76 22.50 4.55
CA TRP A 108 12.56 22.61 5.78
C TRP A 108 13.55 23.79 5.73
N SER A 109 13.13 24.90 5.14
CA SER A 109 13.79 26.22 5.25
C SER A 109 12.74 27.31 5.42
#